data_AF-A0A9D3MM66-F1
#
_entry.id   AF-A0A9D3MM66-F1
#
_cell.length_a   1.000
_cell.length_b   1.000
_cell.length_c   1.000
_cell.angle_alpha   90.00
_cell.angle_beta   90.00
_cell.angle_gamma   90.00
#
_symmetry.space_group_name_H-M   'P 1'
#
loop_
_entity.id
_entity.type
_entity.pdbx_description
1 polymer ?
#
loop_
_entity_poly.entity_id
_entity_poly.type
_entity_poly.pdbx_seq_one_letter_code
_entity_poly.pdbx_strand_id
1 'polypeptide(L)'
;MLSIVAPGLAKRILLKLGERVTMTQNPKFKYEDWGPTFATLTFVKTALGHLWISLGDEAFVGDRAPNTPVVTLDGRQGRIYDFLKDNRPLVLSFGSYFLVVYIAEAHATDGWSFANNVDIKNHANLQERLAAAQVLVKENPLCPIVVDEMTDITASKYGALPERLYVLQSGKVIYKGKRGPWGYNPEEVRRVLEKIN
;
A
#
# COMPACT_ATOMS: atom_id res chain seq x y z
N MET A 1 -11.16 23.63 3.12
CA MET A 1 -10.97 24.93 3.81
C MET A 1 -9.76 25.69 3.26
N LEU A 2 -8.52 25.21 3.39
CA LEU A 2 -7.33 25.94 2.87
C LEU A 2 -7.33 26.12 1.34
N SER A 3 -7.77 25.12 0.58
CA SER A 3 -7.91 25.19 -0.88
C SER A 3 -8.93 26.22 -1.36
N ILE A 4 -9.89 26.60 -0.51
CA ILE A 4 -10.94 27.59 -0.80
C ILE A 4 -10.47 28.98 -0.36
N VAL A 5 -9.85 29.09 0.82
CA VAL A 5 -9.45 30.37 1.42
C VAL A 5 -8.11 30.88 0.88
N ALA A 6 -7.19 30.00 0.49
CA ALA A 6 -5.85 30.35 0.01
C ALA A 6 -5.37 29.37 -1.10
N PRO A 7 -5.98 29.40 -2.30
CA PRO A 7 -5.73 28.41 -3.35
C PRO A 7 -4.26 28.34 -3.81
N GLY A 8 -3.57 29.49 -3.90
CA GLY A 8 -2.15 29.53 -4.27
C GLY A 8 -1.22 28.90 -3.23
N LEU A 9 -1.54 29.07 -1.94
CA LEU A 9 -0.79 28.42 -0.85
C LEU A 9 -1.07 26.92 -0.82
N ALA A 10 -2.33 26.51 -0.99
CA ALA A 10 -2.72 25.11 -1.08
C ALA A 10 -2.01 24.40 -2.24
N LYS A 11 -1.96 25.03 -3.43
CA LYS A 11 -1.21 24.51 -4.60
C LYS A 11 0.27 24.32 -4.29
N ARG A 12 0.93 25.30 -3.66
CA ARG A 12 2.35 25.18 -3.26
C ARG A 12 2.58 24.04 -2.26
N ILE A 13 1.70 23.88 -1.27
CA ILE A 13 1.81 22.81 -0.28
C ILE A 13 1.65 21.44 -0.95
N LEU A 14 0.61 21.27 -1.77
CA LEU A 14 0.32 20.03 -2.46
C LEU A 14 1.43 19.64 -3.45
N LEU A 15 1.98 20.61 -4.21
CA LEU A 15 3.12 20.34 -5.10
C LEU A 15 4.36 19.87 -4.34
N LYS A 16 4.69 20.51 -3.21
CA LYS A 16 5.79 20.05 -2.34
C LYS A 16 5.56 18.65 -1.78
N LEU A 17 4.30 18.31 -1.47
CA LEU A 17 3.94 16.95 -1.07
C LEU A 17 4.10 15.97 -2.23
N GLY A 18 3.75 16.36 -3.46
CA GLY A 18 3.92 15.58 -4.68
C GLY A 18 5.38 15.31 -5.05
N GLU A 19 6.28 16.27 -4.85
CA GLU A 19 7.73 16.11 -5.06
C GLU A 19 8.32 14.98 -4.19
N ARG A 20 7.83 14.84 -2.95
CA ARG A 20 8.30 13.81 -2.02
C ARG A 20 7.90 12.39 -2.41
N VAL A 21 6.88 12.24 -3.25
CA VAL A 21 6.34 10.94 -3.70
C VAL A 21 6.60 10.74 -5.19
N THR A 22 7.59 11.47 -5.75
CA THR A 22 8.01 11.46 -7.17
C THR A 22 6.90 11.68 -8.19
N MET A 23 5.67 12.03 -7.76
CA MET A 23 4.52 12.27 -8.62
C MET A 23 4.76 13.40 -9.62
N THR A 24 5.50 14.44 -9.23
CA THR A 24 5.87 15.55 -10.12
C THR A 24 6.90 15.18 -11.18
N GLN A 25 7.54 14.01 -11.06
CA GLN A 25 8.47 13.47 -12.07
C GLN A 25 7.74 12.68 -13.16
N ASN A 26 6.47 12.34 -12.96
CA ASN A 26 5.67 11.67 -13.98
C ASN A 26 5.44 12.63 -15.17
N PRO A 27 5.86 12.27 -16.40
CA PRO A 27 5.69 13.15 -17.57
C PRO A 27 4.22 13.44 -17.93
N LYS A 28 3.28 12.64 -17.42
CA LYS A 28 1.83 12.84 -17.58
C LYS A 28 1.21 13.63 -16.41
N PHE A 29 1.99 14.09 -15.45
CA PHE A 29 1.48 14.81 -14.29
C PHE A 29 0.91 16.18 -14.68
N LYS A 30 -0.32 16.43 -14.23
CA LYS A 30 -0.96 17.74 -14.24
C LYS A 30 -1.54 18.00 -12.86
N TYR A 31 -1.26 19.18 -12.30
CA TYR A 31 -1.76 19.52 -10.97
C TYR A 31 -3.29 19.50 -10.92
N GLU A 32 -3.92 19.95 -11.99
CA GLU A 32 -5.37 20.09 -12.11
C GLU A 32 -6.08 18.72 -12.06
N ASP A 33 -5.39 17.65 -12.47
CA ASP A 33 -5.89 16.27 -12.44
C ASP A 33 -5.67 15.57 -11.08
N TRP A 34 -4.91 16.19 -10.16
CA TRP A 34 -4.43 15.58 -8.92
C TRP A 34 -4.76 16.41 -7.67
N GLY A 35 -4.32 17.67 -7.61
CA GLY A 35 -4.41 18.52 -6.42
C GLY A 35 -5.85 18.78 -5.94
N PRO A 36 -6.80 19.14 -6.84
CA PRO A 36 -8.20 19.35 -6.45
C PRO A 36 -8.86 18.12 -5.83
N THR A 37 -8.39 16.91 -6.17
CA THR A 37 -9.00 15.65 -5.68
C THR A 37 -8.89 15.51 -4.16
N PHE A 38 -7.89 16.12 -3.51
CA PHE A 38 -7.74 16.10 -2.05
C PHE A 38 -8.76 16.97 -1.30
N ALA A 39 -9.54 17.79 -2.01
CA ALA A 39 -10.57 18.64 -1.43
C ALA A 39 -11.99 18.05 -1.58
N THR A 40 -12.14 16.83 -2.12
CA THR A 40 -13.45 16.23 -2.39
C THR A 40 -13.99 15.44 -1.19
N LEU A 41 -15.32 15.24 -1.16
CA LEU A 41 -15.95 14.34 -0.20
C LEU A 41 -15.54 12.87 -0.42
N THR A 42 -15.22 12.49 -1.66
CA THR A 42 -14.71 11.14 -1.96
C THR A 42 -13.36 10.89 -1.28
N PHE A 43 -12.44 11.85 -1.30
CA PHE A 43 -11.19 11.77 -0.54
C PHE A 43 -11.43 11.60 0.96
N VAL A 44 -12.29 12.44 1.55
CA VAL A 44 -12.58 12.39 2.99
C VAL A 44 -13.18 11.03 3.36
N LYS A 45 -14.13 10.51 2.57
CA LYS A 45 -14.73 9.19 2.78
C LYS A 45 -13.68 8.08 2.70
N THR A 46 -12.81 8.09 1.69
CA THR A 46 -11.72 7.11 1.53
C THR A 46 -10.75 7.17 2.71
N ALA A 47 -10.32 8.36 3.12
CA ALA A 47 -9.42 8.54 4.26
C ALA A 47 -10.04 8.01 5.57
N LEU A 48 -11.32 8.28 5.83
CA LEU A 48 -12.03 7.73 6.99
C LEU A 48 -12.15 6.21 6.92
N GLY A 49 -12.44 5.63 5.75
CA GLY A 49 -12.48 4.18 5.55
C GLY A 49 -11.13 3.52 5.83
N HIS A 50 -10.03 4.10 5.32
CA HIS A 50 -8.67 3.62 5.60
C HIS A 50 -8.33 3.69 7.10
N LEU A 51 -8.74 4.78 7.78
CA LEU A 51 -8.57 4.91 9.23
C LEU A 51 -9.34 3.83 9.99
N TRP A 52 -10.59 3.56 9.59
CA TRP A 52 -11.42 2.52 10.20
C TRP A 52 -10.80 1.13 10.09
N ILE A 53 -10.40 0.72 8.88
CA ILE A 53 -9.72 -0.58 8.65
C ILE A 53 -8.43 -0.66 9.49
N SER A 54 -7.69 0.44 9.59
CA SER A 54 -6.44 0.50 10.33
C SER A 54 -6.60 0.46 11.86
N LEU A 55 -7.82 0.54 12.41
CA LEU A 55 -8.04 0.33 13.85
C LEU A 55 -7.73 -1.11 14.29
N GLY A 56 -7.71 -2.06 13.34
CA GLY A 56 -7.32 -3.45 13.60
C GLY A 56 -5.81 -3.71 13.57
N ASP A 57 -4.95 -2.68 13.50
CA ASP A 57 -3.49 -2.83 13.42
C ASP A 57 -2.92 -3.53 14.67
N GLU A 58 -2.29 -4.68 14.47
CA GLU A 58 -1.68 -5.53 15.50
C GLU A 58 -0.18 -5.76 15.24
N ALA A 59 0.34 -5.37 14.07
CA ALA A 59 1.71 -5.63 13.66
C ALA A 59 2.67 -4.58 14.23
N PHE A 60 3.09 -4.68 15.49
CA PHE A 60 4.01 -3.73 16.12
C PHE A 60 5.45 -4.27 16.21
N VAL A 61 6.42 -3.36 16.10
CA VAL A 61 7.85 -3.72 16.17
C VAL A 61 8.17 -4.37 17.52
N GLY A 62 8.84 -5.52 17.49
CA GLY A 62 9.16 -6.34 18.66
C GLY A 62 8.17 -7.46 18.93
N ASP A 63 6.94 -7.34 18.43
CA ASP A 63 5.87 -8.32 18.62
C ASP A 63 5.84 -9.39 17.52
N ARG A 64 4.99 -10.40 17.73
CA ARG A 64 4.72 -11.41 16.70
C ARG A 64 4.00 -10.77 15.52
N ALA A 65 4.45 -11.11 14.32
CA ALA A 65 3.79 -10.67 13.10
C ALA A 65 2.44 -11.39 12.96
N PRO A 66 1.33 -10.69 12.64
CA PRO A 66 0.05 -11.35 12.40
C PRO A 66 0.15 -12.40 11.28
N ASN A 67 -0.18 -13.65 11.58
CA ASN A 67 -0.20 -14.72 10.57
C ASN A 67 -1.59 -14.76 9.90
N THR A 68 -1.85 -13.82 8.99
CA THR A 68 -3.14 -13.67 8.32
C THR A 68 -3.22 -14.53 7.05
N PRO A 69 -4.45 -14.89 6.60
CA PRO A 69 -4.64 -15.58 5.33
C PRO A 69 -4.32 -14.67 4.14
N VAL A 70 -3.78 -15.28 3.08
CA VAL A 70 -3.50 -14.65 1.79
C VAL A 70 -3.78 -15.66 0.67
N VAL A 71 -4.04 -15.16 -0.54
CA VAL A 71 -4.34 -15.96 -1.72
C VAL A 71 -3.23 -15.79 -2.74
N THR A 72 -2.66 -16.89 -3.20
CA THR A 72 -1.69 -16.89 -4.31
C THR A 72 -2.37 -16.56 -5.64
N LEU A 73 -1.59 -16.11 -6.64
CA LEU A 73 -2.14 -15.75 -7.96
C LEU A 73 -2.83 -16.90 -8.70
N ASP A 74 -2.52 -18.16 -8.38
CA ASP A 74 -3.21 -19.35 -8.89
C ASP A 74 -4.44 -19.75 -8.05
N GLY A 75 -4.84 -18.89 -7.10
CA GLY A 75 -6.05 -19.06 -6.29
C GLY A 75 -5.89 -19.99 -5.08
N ARG A 76 -4.68 -20.51 -4.80
CA ARG A 76 -4.46 -21.33 -3.60
C ARG A 76 -4.41 -20.45 -2.36
N GLN A 77 -5.11 -20.91 -1.32
CA GLN A 77 -5.09 -20.33 0.01
C GLN A 77 -3.73 -20.58 0.70
N GLY A 78 -3.25 -19.60 1.43
CA GLY A 78 -2.03 -19.65 2.22
C GLY A 78 -2.06 -18.63 3.34
N ARG A 79 -0.94 -18.44 4.01
CA ARG A 79 -0.77 -17.50 5.12
C ARG A 79 0.57 -16.78 5.01
N ILE A 80 0.71 -15.63 5.66
CA ILE A 80 1.97 -14.87 5.67
C ILE A 80 3.16 -15.73 6.11
N TYR A 81 2.98 -16.61 7.10
CA TYR A 81 4.07 -17.44 7.61
C TYR A 81 4.56 -18.50 6.63
N ASP A 82 3.77 -18.88 5.63
CA ASP A 82 4.17 -19.86 4.61
C ASP A 82 5.32 -19.31 3.73
N PHE A 83 5.54 -17.99 3.76
CA PHE A 83 6.60 -17.30 3.05
C PHE A 83 7.81 -16.96 3.92
N LEU A 84 7.76 -17.25 5.23
CA LEU A 84 8.92 -17.15 6.11
C LEU A 84 9.84 -18.35 5.84
N LYS A 85 11.12 -18.08 5.61
CA LYS A 85 12.14 -19.12 5.39
C LYS A 85 13.17 -19.07 6.51
N ASP A 86 13.10 -20.02 7.43
CA ASP A 86 14.02 -20.14 8.56
C ASP A 86 14.16 -18.80 9.32
N ASN A 87 15.40 -18.33 9.49
CA ASN A 87 15.73 -17.03 10.09
C ASN A 87 15.95 -15.92 9.05
N ARG A 88 15.61 -16.16 7.77
CA ARG A 88 15.77 -15.14 6.73
C ARG A 88 14.69 -14.06 6.91
N PRO A 89 15.06 -12.78 6.79
CA PRO A 89 14.08 -11.71 6.82
C PRO A 89 13.13 -11.81 5.62
N LEU A 90 11.84 -11.58 5.87
CA LEU A 90 10.80 -11.39 4.86
C LEU A 90 10.41 -9.92 4.85
N VAL A 91 10.69 -9.19 3.77
CA VAL A 91 10.05 -7.88 3.59
C VAL A 91 8.62 -8.15 3.12
N LEU A 92 7.64 -7.53 3.78
CA LEU A 92 6.28 -7.46 3.24
C LEU A 92 6.14 -6.08 2.62
N SER A 93 5.70 -6.08 1.36
CA SER A 93 5.44 -4.86 0.64
C SER A 93 4.02 -4.86 0.14
N PHE A 94 3.28 -3.84 0.49
CA PHE A 94 1.97 -3.60 -0.09
C PHE A 94 2.13 -2.69 -1.32
N GLY A 95 3.14 -2.98 -2.19
CA GLY A 95 3.59 -2.11 -3.30
C GLY A 95 4.73 -2.67 -4.21
N SER A 96 5.95 -2.96 -3.71
CA SER A 96 7.03 -3.70 -4.43
C SER A 96 8.22 -4.23 -3.57
N TYR A 97 8.81 -5.36 -4.02
CA TYR A 97 9.99 -6.17 -3.59
C TYR A 97 10.08 -6.84 -2.18
N PHE A 98 10.32 -8.17 -2.22
CA PHE A 98 10.04 -9.26 -1.25
C PHE A 98 8.58 -9.26 -0.73
N LEU A 99 7.97 -10.47 -0.67
CA LEU A 99 6.53 -10.75 -0.75
C LEU A 99 5.60 -9.53 -0.91
N VAL A 100 5.05 -9.38 -2.11
CA VAL A 100 4.02 -8.37 -2.36
C VAL A 100 2.67 -8.90 -1.92
N VAL A 101 1.99 -8.18 -1.03
CA VAL A 101 0.60 -8.45 -0.67
C VAL A 101 -0.28 -7.40 -1.33
N TYR A 102 -0.98 -7.80 -2.39
CA TYR A 102 -1.94 -6.96 -3.10
C TYR A 102 -3.20 -6.76 -2.24
N ILE A 103 -3.58 -5.51 -1.99
CA ILE A 103 -4.73 -5.13 -1.17
C ILE A 103 -5.77 -4.36 -2.00
N ALA A 104 -6.83 -3.88 -1.36
CA ALA A 104 -7.83 -3.05 -2.02
C ALA A 104 -7.20 -1.80 -2.70
N GLU A 105 -7.77 -1.40 -3.84
CA GLU A 105 -7.30 -0.25 -4.60
C GLU A 105 -7.32 1.04 -3.77
N ALA A 106 -6.16 1.66 -3.60
CA ALA A 106 -6.08 2.99 -2.98
C ALA A 106 -6.76 4.07 -3.84
N HIS A 107 -6.85 3.84 -5.16
CA HIS A 107 -7.33 4.80 -6.16
C HIS A 107 -8.33 4.21 -7.16
N ALA A 108 -9.32 3.46 -6.66
CA ALA A 108 -10.37 2.86 -7.48
C ALA A 108 -11.19 3.90 -8.28
N THR A 109 -11.53 3.60 -9.53
CA THR A 109 -12.20 4.53 -10.46
C THR A 109 -13.65 4.83 -10.11
N ASP A 110 -14.32 3.94 -9.38
CA ASP A 110 -15.63 4.17 -8.76
C ASP A 110 -15.54 4.75 -7.33
N GLY A 111 -14.34 5.18 -6.92
CA GLY A 111 -14.04 5.77 -5.62
C GLY A 111 -13.30 7.12 -5.72
N TRP A 112 -12.19 7.24 -4.98
CA TRP A 112 -11.32 8.42 -5.04
C TRP A 112 -10.09 8.14 -5.91
N SER A 113 -10.04 8.70 -7.12
CA SER A 113 -8.99 8.46 -8.10
C SER A 113 -8.49 9.74 -8.78
N PHE A 114 -7.42 9.61 -9.56
CA PHE A 114 -6.87 10.68 -10.39
C PHE A 114 -7.25 10.47 -11.86
N ALA A 115 -7.37 11.54 -12.65
CA ALA A 115 -7.86 11.45 -14.03
C ALA A 115 -6.98 10.58 -14.97
N ASN A 116 -5.69 10.45 -14.66
CA ASN A 116 -4.72 9.67 -15.45
C ASN A 116 -4.28 8.38 -14.74
N ASN A 117 -5.12 7.81 -13.87
CA ASN A 117 -4.82 6.56 -13.16
C ASN A 117 -5.17 5.30 -14.00
N VAL A 118 -4.69 4.14 -13.57
CA VAL A 118 -5.14 2.85 -14.12
C VAL A 118 -6.63 2.68 -13.84
N ASP A 119 -7.41 2.24 -14.84
CA ASP A 119 -8.84 2.04 -14.69
C ASP A 119 -9.15 0.68 -14.03
N ILE A 120 -9.13 0.69 -12.70
CA ILE A 120 -9.50 -0.44 -11.85
C ILE A 120 -10.56 0.05 -10.86
N LYS A 121 -11.69 -0.66 -10.78
CA LYS A 121 -12.75 -0.39 -9.81
C LYS A 121 -12.46 -1.11 -8.49
N ASN A 122 -13.19 -0.76 -7.45
CA ASN A 122 -13.22 -1.58 -6.24
C ASN A 122 -13.61 -3.02 -6.60
N HIS A 123 -12.81 -3.98 -6.13
CA HIS A 123 -13.06 -5.40 -6.37
C HIS A 123 -14.35 -5.84 -5.67
N ALA A 124 -15.33 -6.36 -6.42
CA ALA A 124 -16.55 -6.92 -5.86
C ALA A 124 -16.35 -8.35 -5.34
N ASN A 125 -15.30 -9.03 -5.80
CA ASN A 125 -14.98 -10.40 -5.44
C ASN A 125 -13.48 -10.68 -5.61
N LEU A 126 -13.04 -11.85 -5.14
CA LEU A 126 -11.63 -12.26 -5.18
C LEU A 126 -11.08 -12.40 -6.60
N GLN A 127 -11.90 -12.80 -7.58
CA GLN A 127 -11.45 -12.97 -8.96
C GLN A 127 -11.06 -11.63 -9.60
N GLU A 128 -11.83 -10.59 -9.33
CA GLU A 128 -11.49 -9.23 -9.75
C GLU A 128 -10.20 -8.73 -9.10
N ARG A 129 -10.00 -9.01 -7.80
CA ARG A 129 -8.78 -8.64 -7.09
C ARG A 129 -7.54 -9.39 -7.62
N LEU A 130 -7.69 -10.67 -7.93
CA LEU A 130 -6.64 -11.46 -8.59
C LEU A 130 -6.33 -10.87 -9.97
N ALA A 131 -7.35 -10.61 -10.79
CA ALA A 131 -7.17 -10.03 -12.12
C ALA A 131 -6.44 -8.68 -12.09
N ALA A 132 -6.72 -7.84 -11.08
CA ALA A 132 -6.01 -6.59 -10.86
C ALA A 132 -4.54 -6.83 -10.44
N ALA A 133 -4.29 -7.76 -9.51
CA ALA A 133 -2.94 -8.14 -9.10
C ALA A 133 -2.08 -8.69 -10.26
N GLN A 134 -2.70 -9.30 -11.27
CA GLN A 134 -2.03 -9.75 -12.50
C GLN A 134 -1.38 -8.60 -13.30
N VAL A 135 -1.80 -7.35 -13.09
CA VAL A 135 -1.13 -6.19 -13.70
C VAL A 135 0.31 -6.08 -13.21
N LEU A 136 0.56 -6.33 -11.92
CA LEU A 136 1.91 -6.28 -11.34
C LEU A 136 2.83 -7.38 -11.89
N VAL A 137 2.28 -8.50 -12.36
CA VAL A 137 3.05 -9.59 -12.97
C VAL A 137 3.70 -9.14 -14.28
N LYS A 138 3.06 -8.22 -15.02
CA LYS A 138 3.57 -7.69 -16.30
C LYS A 138 4.89 -6.93 -16.13
N GLU A 139 5.15 -6.40 -14.93
CA GLU A 139 6.40 -5.72 -14.58
C GLU A 139 7.55 -6.70 -14.25
N ASN A 140 7.32 -8.01 -14.42
CA ASN A 140 8.28 -9.08 -14.20
C ASN A 140 8.96 -9.01 -12.81
N PRO A 141 8.18 -9.00 -11.72
CA PRO A 141 8.72 -8.86 -10.37
C PRO A 141 9.55 -10.09 -9.98
N LEU A 142 10.66 -9.85 -9.29
CA LEU A 142 11.56 -10.91 -8.79
C LEU A 142 11.05 -11.58 -7.49
N CYS A 143 9.85 -11.23 -7.04
CA CYS A 143 9.28 -11.70 -5.78
C CYS A 143 7.85 -12.24 -5.98
N PRO A 144 7.41 -13.17 -5.10
CA PRO A 144 6.04 -13.63 -5.11
C PRO A 144 5.05 -12.48 -4.87
N ILE A 145 3.92 -12.54 -5.58
CA ILE A 145 2.75 -11.72 -5.31
C ILE A 145 1.66 -12.63 -4.73
N VAL A 146 1.06 -12.20 -3.64
CA VAL A 146 -0.16 -12.75 -3.07
C VAL A 146 -1.18 -11.64 -2.93
N VAL A 147 -2.42 -12.02 -2.66
CA VAL A 147 -3.56 -11.13 -2.59
C VAL A 147 -4.21 -11.28 -1.22
N ASP A 148 -4.59 -10.17 -0.60
CA ASP A 148 -5.36 -10.20 0.64
C ASP A 148 -6.79 -10.69 0.37
N GLU A 149 -7.39 -11.35 1.35
CA GLU A 149 -8.79 -11.77 1.26
C GLU A 149 -9.72 -10.56 1.08
N MET A 150 -10.91 -10.79 0.54
CA MET A 150 -11.93 -9.74 0.37
C MET A 150 -12.40 -9.10 1.69
N THR A 151 -12.05 -9.68 2.83
CA THR A 151 -12.27 -9.13 4.18
C THR A 151 -11.26 -8.05 4.57
N ASP A 152 -10.21 -7.84 3.77
CA ASP A 152 -9.08 -6.95 4.02
C ASP A 152 -8.38 -7.21 5.37
N ILE A 153 -8.40 -8.47 5.81
CA ILE A 153 -7.90 -8.87 7.13
C ILE A 153 -6.39 -8.65 7.25
N THR A 154 -5.61 -8.91 6.20
CA THR A 154 -4.16 -8.65 6.23
C THR A 154 -3.89 -7.15 6.25
N ALA A 155 -4.57 -6.38 5.40
CA ALA A 155 -4.45 -4.93 5.37
C ALA A 155 -4.82 -4.29 6.72
N SER A 156 -5.86 -4.80 7.38
CA SER A 156 -6.29 -4.36 8.71
C SER A 156 -5.24 -4.67 9.79
N LYS A 157 -4.82 -5.94 9.90
CA LYS A 157 -3.89 -6.39 10.94
C LYS A 157 -2.49 -5.79 10.82
N TYR A 158 -2.09 -5.45 9.60
CA TYR A 158 -0.84 -4.75 9.33
C TYR A 158 -1.01 -3.23 9.20
N GLY A 159 -2.21 -2.66 9.40
CA GLY A 159 -2.46 -1.22 9.20
C GLY A 159 -1.84 -0.70 7.90
N ALA A 160 -2.03 -1.46 6.81
CA ALA A 160 -1.20 -1.41 5.61
C ALA A 160 -1.68 -0.38 4.59
N LEU A 161 -2.90 0.14 4.73
CA LEU A 161 -3.46 1.13 3.80
C LEU A 161 -2.80 2.51 3.93
N PRO A 162 -2.63 3.24 2.82
CA PRO A 162 -2.88 2.80 1.44
C PRO A 162 -1.79 1.87 0.90
N GLU A 163 -0.57 1.98 1.43
CA GLU A 163 0.56 1.08 1.19
C GLU A 163 1.52 1.17 2.39
N ARG A 164 2.34 0.13 2.60
CA ARG A 164 3.29 0.06 3.71
C ARG A 164 4.40 -0.96 3.47
N LEU A 165 5.52 -0.79 4.17
CA LEU A 165 6.65 -1.72 4.18
C LEU A 165 6.84 -2.31 5.58
N TYR A 166 7.13 -3.60 5.65
CA TYR A 166 7.50 -4.30 6.88
C TYR A 166 8.73 -5.16 6.64
N VAL A 167 9.51 -5.41 7.69
CA VAL A 167 10.48 -6.52 7.70
C VAL A 167 10.13 -7.44 8.86
N LEU A 168 9.95 -8.72 8.53
CA LEU A 168 9.68 -9.77 9.48
C LEU A 168 10.90 -10.67 9.58
N GLN A 169 11.25 -11.12 10.78
CA GLN A 169 12.30 -12.11 11.00
C GLN A 169 11.88 -13.06 12.11
N SER A 170 11.98 -14.38 11.85
CA SER A 170 11.62 -15.42 12.81
C SER A 170 10.21 -15.23 13.41
N GLY A 171 9.24 -14.82 12.57
CA GLY A 171 7.85 -14.58 12.97
C GLY A 171 7.61 -13.31 13.80
N LYS A 172 8.59 -12.41 13.90
CA LYS A 172 8.45 -11.11 14.58
C LYS A 172 8.57 -9.95 13.63
N VAL A 173 7.91 -8.85 13.94
CA VAL A 173 8.08 -7.58 13.24
C VAL A 173 9.37 -6.92 13.72
N ILE A 174 10.38 -6.82 12.87
CA ILE A 174 11.63 -6.11 13.19
C ILE A 174 11.66 -4.69 12.59
N TYR A 175 10.77 -4.42 11.63
CA TYR A 175 10.57 -3.09 11.07
C TYR A 175 9.12 -2.89 10.62
N LYS A 176 8.59 -1.70 10.89
CA LYS A 176 7.28 -1.19 10.47
C LYS A 176 7.48 0.21 9.88
N GLY A 177 7.29 0.33 8.57
CA GLY A 177 7.38 1.61 7.87
C GLY A 177 6.26 2.57 8.24
N LYS A 178 6.42 3.84 7.86
CA LYS A 178 5.31 4.81 7.90
C LYS A 178 4.32 4.52 6.77
N ARG A 179 3.08 4.97 6.92
CA ARG A 179 2.05 4.82 5.87
C ARG A 179 2.44 5.60 4.62
N GLY A 180 2.25 5.00 3.46
CA GLY A 180 2.48 5.65 2.17
C GLY A 180 1.37 6.65 1.80
N PRO A 181 1.55 7.35 0.66
CA PRO A 181 2.75 7.29 -0.19
C PRO A 181 3.96 8.01 0.40
N TRP A 182 3.77 9.01 1.26
CA TRP A 182 4.88 9.81 1.82
C TRP A 182 5.81 9.05 2.78
N GLY A 183 5.34 7.94 3.35
CA GLY A 183 6.11 7.08 4.25
C GLY A 183 6.74 5.87 3.56
N TYR A 184 6.48 5.65 2.27
CA TYR A 184 7.04 4.52 1.54
C TYR A 184 8.53 4.76 1.28
N ASN A 185 9.40 4.08 2.03
CA ASN A 185 10.83 4.33 2.02
C ASN A 185 11.65 3.02 1.96
N PRO A 186 11.97 2.52 0.75
CA PRO A 186 12.80 1.33 0.57
C PRO A 186 14.22 1.46 1.15
N GLU A 187 14.77 2.68 1.25
CA GLU A 187 16.10 2.90 1.83
C GLU A 187 16.14 2.59 3.33
N GLU A 188 15.04 2.83 4.07
CA GLU A 188 14.94 2.41 5.47
C GLU A 188 14.94 0.90 5.60
N VAL A 189 14.23 0.19 4.70
CA VAL A 189 14.27 -1.27 4.64
C VAL A 189 15.69 -1.76 4.36
N ARG A 190 16.38 -1.18 3.36
CA ARG A 190 17.77 -1.54 3.03
C ARG A 190 18.69 -1.42 4.26
N ARG A 191 18.61 -0.32 5.00
CA ARG A 191 19.40 -0.12 6.22
C ARG A 191 19.07 -1.11 7.34
N VAL A 192 17.82 -1.58 7.44
CA VAL A 192 17.45 -2.63 8.40
C VAL A 192 18.08 -3.96 7.98
N LEU A 193 17.99 -4.31 6.70
CA LEU A 193 18.56 -5.55 6.14
C LEU A 193 20.10 -5.59 6.29
N GLU A 194 20.78 -4.45 6.11
CA GLU A 194 22.23 -4.34 6.30
C GLU A 194 22.69 -4.56 7.76
N LYS A 195 21.80 -4.38 8.75
CA LYS A 195 22.14 -4.56 10.17
C LYS A 195 21.93 -5.98 10.70
N ILE A 196 21.16 -6.78 9.98
CA ILE A 196 20.79 -8.16 10.38
C ILE A 196 21.53 -9.24 9.58
N ASN A 197 22.29 -8.82 8.56
CA ASN A 197 23.32 -9.62 7.90
C ASN A 197 24.64 -9.50 8.67
#